data_AF-A0A818Y8M2-F1
#
_entry.id   AF-A0A818Y8M2-F1
#
_cell.length_a   1.000
_cell.length_b   1.000
_cell.length_c   1.000
_cell.angle_alpha   90.00
_cell.angle_beta   90.00
_cell.angle_gamma   90.00
#
_symmetry.space_group_name_H-M   'P 1'
#
loop_
_entity.id
_entity.type
_entity.pdbx_description
1 polymer ?
#
loop_
_entity_poly.entity_id
_entity_poly.type
_entity_poly.pdbx_seq_one_letter_code
_entity_poly.pdbx_strand_id
1 'polypeptide(L)'
;MLSSLLFPVCAQILLDQNNIQSQYISPKGLSGRVISAGTFPTKILALEYLYGLQCSIPNLPPRPYNIQTVDLVLVYLTGNKQLTVFTIMAFDKDYKLCGYEGQIRNFGLTFDPSTDVERQGTIYLICNVTQTFCFGTLQQYSSVDECEQYLMTNVSYGSYDRGDQGNVACRSIHAYFVPLFPSVHCSHVGPTGGGACTNKTIDFYYNQPNFLGCACKQ
;
A
#
# COMPACT_ATOMS: atom_id res chain seq x y z
N MET A 1 9.27 11.72 18.34
CA MET A 1 10.37 11.16 17.52
C MET A 1 9.85 10.71 16.15
N LEU A 2 8.64 10.14 16.06
CA LEU A 2 7.95 9.77 14.81
C LEU A 2 7.51 10.97 13.93
N SER A 3 7.25 12.14 14.52
CA SER A 3 6.94 13.38 13.79
C SER A 3 8.02 13.82 12.81
N SER A 4 9.27 13.38 13.00
CA SER A 4 10.38 13.64 12.06
C SER A 4 10.35 12.77 10.79
N LEU A 5 9.57 11.67 10.78
CA LEU A 5 9.46 10.78 9.62
C LEU A 5 8.41 11.23 8.60
N LEU A 6 7.55 12.17 8.99
CA LEU A 6 6.33 12.48 8.25
C LEU A 6 6.52 13.62 7.25
N PHE A 7 7.30 14.67 7.55
CA PHE A 7 7.66 15.75 6.61
C PHE A 7 8.88 16.53 7.13
N PRO A 8 9.88 16.97 6.31
CA PRO A 8 10.09 16.80 4.86
C PRO A 8 10.76 15.48 4.45
N VAL A 9 10.88 14.55 5.41
CA VAL A 9 11.69 13.34 5.31
C VAL A 9 11.05 12.25 4.44
N CYS A 10 9.74 12.28 4.21
CA CYS A 10 9.04 11.14 3.61
C CYS A 10 9.32 10.99 2.09
N ALA A 11 9.35 12.09 1.32
CA ALA A 11 9.76 12.05 -0.10
C ALA A 11 11.24 11.69 -0.24
N GLN A 12 12.09 12.16 0.68
CA GLN A 12 13.50 11.78 0.73
C GLN A 12 13.69 10.30 1.12
N ILE A 13 12.87 9.75 2.02
CA ILE A 13 12.87 8.31 2.32
C ILE A 13 12.51 7.50 1.07
N LEU A 14 11.53 7.95 0.28
CA LEU A 14 11.12 7.24 -0.94
C LEU A 14 12.14 7.39 -2.08
N LEU A 15 12.67 8.60 -2.29
CA LEU A 15 13.48 8.97 -3.46
C LEU A 15 15.01 8.97 -3.22
N ASP A 16 15.46 9.16 -1.98
CA ASP A 16 16.88 9.22 -1.57
C ASP A 16 17.16 8.23 -0.43
N GLN A 17 17.15 6.95 -0.80
CA GLN A 17 17.09 5.81 0.13
C GLN A 17 18.33 5.63 1.02
N ASN A 18 19.46 6.26 0.70
CA ASN A 18 20.75 5.88 1.27
C ASN A 18 21.11 6.63 2.56
N ASN A 19 20.65 7.87 2.76
CA ASN A 19 21.16 8.69 3.87
C ASN A 19 20.20 8.81 5.06
N ILE A 20 18.88 8.86 4.81
CA ILE A 20 17.90 9.09 5.90
C ILE A 20 17.34 7.78 6.44
N GLN A 21 17.17 6.76 5.60
CA GLN A 21 16.63 5.48 6.05
C GLN A 21 17.54 4.78 7.08
N SER A 22 18.87 4.91 6.96
CA SER A 22 19.83 4.26 7.87
C SER A 22 19.78 4.83 9.30
N GLN A 23 19.23 6.05 9.46
CA GLN A 23 19.07 6.69 10.76
C GLN A 23 17.90 6.08 11.55
N TYR A 24 16.81 5.73 10.86
CA TYR A 24 15.55 5.32 11.49
C TYR A 24 15.20 3.85 11.30
N ILE A 25 15.72 3.20 10.26
CA ILE A 25 15.40 1.81 9.89
C ILE A 25 16.60 0.91 10.10
N SER A 26 16.34 -0.24 10.72
CA SER A 26 17.34 -1.24 11.02
C SER A 26 17.99 -1.79 9.75
N PRO A 27 19.32 -2.02 9.74
CA PRO A 27 19.98 -2.75 8.66
C PRO A 27 19.53 -4.22 8.59
N LYS A 28 18.87 -4.75 9.63
CA LYS A 28 18.29 -6.11 9.66
C LYS A 28 17.07 -6.25 8.72
N GLY A 29 16.62 -5.15 8.11
CA GLY A 29 15.45 -5.10 7.25
C GLY A 29 14.21 -4.55 7.96
N LEU A 30 13.17 -4.26 7.17
CA LEU A 30 11.86 -3.88 7.65
C LEU A 30 10.84 -4.80 7.00
N SER A 31 10.06 -5.50 7.82
CA SER A 31 8.96 -6.34 7.36
C SER A 31 7.75 -6.18 8.27
N GLY A 32 6.56 -6.29 7.70
CA GLY A 32 5.35 -6.18 8.48
C GLY A 32 4.10 -6.41 7.65
N ARG A 33 2.95 -6.21 8.27
CA ARG A 33 1.65 -6.25 7.58
C ARG A 33 0.75 -5.15 8.07
N VAL A 34 -0.22 -4.79 7.23
CA VAL A 34 -1.35 -3.97 7.63
C VAL A 34 -2.63 -4.73 7.25
N ILE A 35 -3.40 -5.10 8.28
CA ILE A 35 -4.67 -5.80 8.10
C ILE A 35 -5.59 -4.94 7.22
N SER A 36 -6.23 -5.61 6.26
CA SER A 36 -7.02 -5.06 5.16
C SER A 36 -6.23 -4.48 3.96
N ALA A 37 -4.92 -4.33 4.05
CA ALA A 37 -4.10 -3.78 2.96
C ALA A 37 -2.97 -4.69 2.47
N GLY A 38 -2.52 -5.65 3.29
CA GLY A 38 -1.62 -6.72 2.86
C GLY A 38 -0.36 -6.88 3.71
N THR A 39 0.59 -7.64 3.18
CA THR A 39 1.88 -7.96 3.82
C THR A 39 3.02 -7.40 2.99
N PHE A 40 4.02 -6.86 3.67
CA PHE A 40 5.16 -6.13 3.08
C PHE A 40 6.45 -6.85 3.51
N PRO A 41 6.89 -7.86 2.74
CA PRO A 41 8.00 -8.72 3.13
C PRO A 41 9.37 -8.05 2.96
N THR A 42 9.44 -6.95 2.21
CA THR A 42 10.69 -6.23 1.95
C THR A 42 10.63 -4.82 2.51
N LYS A 43 11.82 -4.27 2.79
CA LYS A 43 11.99 -2.89 3.25
C LYS A 43 11.39 -1.89 2.27
N ILE A 44 11.58 -2.10 0.96
CA ILE A 44 11.07 -1.21 -0.09
C ILE A 44 9.54 -1.17 -0.06
N LEU A 45 8.90 -2.34 -0.06
CA LEU A 45 7.44 -2.45 -0.01
C LEU A 45 6.84 -1.85 1.26
N ALA A 46 7.51 -2.03 2.40
CA ALA A 46 7.07 -1.45 3.66
C ALA A 46 7.13 0.08 3.63
N LEU A 47 8.19 0.63 3.04
CA LEU A 47 8.39 2.08 2.91
C LEU A 47 7.39 2.71 1.94
N GLU A 48 7.14 2.07 0.80
CA GLU A 48 6.10 2.51 -0.15
C GLU A 48 4.74 2.54 0.51
N TYR A 49 4.39 1.55 1.33
CA TYR A 49 3.11 1.58 2.01
C TYR A 49 3.02 2.66 3.09
N LEU A 50 4.03 2.73 3.97
CA LEU A 50 4.03 3.66 5.11
C LEU A 50 4.13 5.12 4.66
N TYR A 51 5.04 5.43 3.73
CA TYR A 51 5.32 6.80 3.30
C TYR A 51 4.71 7.11 1.94
N GLY A 52 4.65 6.13 1.05
CA GLY A 52 4.04 6.30 -0.26
C GLY A 52 2.52 6.42 -0.21
N LEU A 53 1.83 6.24 0.93
CA LEU A 53 0.45 6.71 1.17
C LEU A 53 0.38 8.12 1.80
N GLN A 54 1.49 8.64 2.30
CA GLN A 54 1.54 9.91 3.02
C GLN A 54 2.16 11.09 2.25
N CYS A 55 3.06 10.84 1.29
CA CYS A 55 3.84 11.90 0.65
C CYS A 55 3.21 12.45 -0.64
N SER A 56 3.02 13.75 -0.78
CA SER A 56 2.84 14.34 -2.10
C SER A 56 4.13 14.19 -2.92
N ILE A 57 4.09 13.42 -4.01
CA ILE A 57 5.25 13.19 -4.89
C ILE A 57 5.07 14.07 -6.13
N PRO A 58 6.05 14.93 -6.47
CA PRO A 58 5.98 15.76 -7.66
C PRO A 58 5.72 14.93 -8.92
N ASN A 59 4.84 15.42 -9.80
CA ASN A 59 4.44 14.79 -11.06
C ASN A 59 3.63 13.48 -10.95
N LEU A 60 3.20 13.08 -9.74
CA LEU A 60 2.17 12.06 -9.59
C LEU A 60 0.77 12.69 -9.48
N PRO A 61 -0.30 11.94 -9.84
CA PRO A 61 -1.67 12.42 -9.65
C PRO A 61 -1.91 12.90 -8.22
N PRO A 62 -2.68 13.99 -8.04
CA PRO A 62 -3.00 14.50 -6.70
C PRO A 62 -3.73 13.42 -5.90
N ARG A 63 -3.34 13.29 -4.62
CA ARG A 63 -3.94 12.30 -3.73
C ARG A 63 -5.32 12.78 -3.27
N PRO A 64 -6.30 11.89 -3.08
CA PRO A 64 -7.63 12.31 -2.62
C PRO A 64 -7.71 12.72 -1.14
N TYR A 65 -6.63 12.64 -0.34
CA TYR A 65 -6.73 12.65 1.12
C TYR A 65 -5.73 13.60 1.81
N ASN A 66 -6.22 14.32 2.83
CA ASN A 66 -5.41 15.10 3.77
C ASN A 66 -5.13 14.28 5.03
N ILE A 67 -3.86 14.11 5.39
CA ILE A 67 -3.44 13.19 6.46
C ILE A 67 -3.04 14.02 7.67
N GLN A 68 -3.65 13.72 8.82
CA GLN A 68 -3.25 14.28 10.11
C GLN A 68 -2.72 13.16 10.99
N THR A 69 -1.62 13.42 11.69
CA THR A 69 -0.89 12.39 12.45
C THR A 69 -1.04 12.62 13.95
N VAL A 70 -1.34 11.55 14.68
CA VAL A 70 -1.23 11.50 16.14
C VAL A 70 -0.44 10.23 16.48
N ASP A 71 0.51 10.31 17.41
CA ASP A 71 1.44 9.20 17.69
C ASP A 71 0.70 7.90 18.13
N LEU A 72 1.19 6.75 17.68
CA LEU A 72 0.64 5.36 17.79
C LEU A 72 -0.69 5.08 17.06
N VAL A 73 -1.51 6.11 16.81
CA VAL A 73 -2.81 5.97 16.14
C VAL A 73 -2.97 7.09 15.11
N LEU A 74 -2.83 6.76 13.83
CA LEU A 74 -3.12 7.74 12.78
C LEU A 74 -4.63 7.80 12.55
N VAL A 75 -5.21 8.97 12.76
CA VAL A 75 -6.62 9.24 12.47
C VAL A 75 -6.70 10.09 11.21
N TYR A 76 -7.36 9.58 10.16
CA TYR A 76 -7.57 10.33 8.93
C TYR A 76 -8.99 10.88 8.90
N LEU A 77 -9.11 12.17 8.64
CA LEU A 77 -10.37 12.84 8.46
C LEU A 77 -10.55 13.12 6.97
N THR A 78 -11.47 12.40 6.33
CA THR A 78 -11.84 12.63 4.93
C THR A 78 -13.28 13.14 4.89
N GLY A 79 -13.45 14.47 4.88
CA GLY A 79 -14.75 15.09 5.15
C GLY A 79 -15.23 14.74 6.56
N ASN A 80 -16.41 14.11 6.66
CA ASN A 80 -16.98 13.65 7.95
C ASN A 80 -16.63 12.20 8.29
N LYS A 81 -15.80 11.53 7.48
CA LYS A 81 -15.44 10.11 7.64
C LYS A 81 -14.11 10.00 8.39
N GLN A 82 -14.05 9.09 9.36
CA GLN A 82 -12.88 8.84 10.19
C GLN A 82 -12.28 7.47 9.89
N LEU A 83 -11.05 7.46 9.38
CA LEU A 83 -10.19 6.28 9.29
C LEU A 83 -9.33 6.21 10.55
N THR A 84 -9.11 5.02 11.09
CA THR A 84 -8.16 4.84 12.19
C THR A 84 -7.15 3.77 11.86
N VAL A 85 -5.87 4.11 11.90
CA VAL A 85 -4.76 3.17 11.72
C VAL A 85 -4.07 2.96 13.04
N PHE A 86 -4.10 1.73 13.52
CA PHE A 86 -3.33 1.27 14.67
C PHE A 86 -2.07 0.61 14.16
N THR A 87 -0.92 0.85 14.80
CA THR A 87 0.33 0.16 14.42
C THR A 87 1.15 -0.16 15.65
N ILE A 88 1.52 -1.42 15.79
CA ILE A 88 2.53 -1.91 16.71
C ILE A 88 3.86 -1.92 15.96
N MET A 89 4.89 -1.34 16.54
CA MET A 89 6.22 -1.24 15.92
C MET A 89 7.24 -2.03 16.76
N ALA A 90 8.15 -2.70 16.07
CA ALA A 90 9.28 -3.42 16.66
C ALA A 90 10.57 -2.65 16.37
N PHE A 91 11.39 -2.47 17.41
CA PHE A 91 12.66 -1.77 17.34
C PHE A 91 13.81 -2.73 17.68
N ASP A 92 14.94 -2.56 17.00
CA ASP A 92 16.16 -3.27 17.37
C ASP A 92 16.85 -2.63 18.58
N LYS A 93 17.99 -3.21 19.00
CA LYS A 93 18.79 -2.73 20.15
C LYS A 93 19.32 -1.30 19.98
N ASP A 94 19.38 -0.80 18.74
CA ASP A 94 19.85 0.54 18.42
C ASP A 94 18.66 1.52 18.26
N TYR A 95 17.47 1.12 18.74
CA TYR A 95 16.20 1.85 18.65
C TYR A 95 15.75 2.16 17.22
N LYS A 96 16.18 1.35 16.24
CA LYS A 96 15.75 1.50 14.84
C LYS A 96 14.57 0.60 14.53
N LEU A 97 13.62 1.11 13.75
CA LEU A 97 12.44 0.37 13.32
C LEU A 97 12.87 -0.84 12.47
N CYS A 98 12.44 -2.03 12.85
CA CYS A 98 12.81 -3.28 12.16
C CYS A 98 11.59 -4.15 11.80
N GLY A 99 10.43 -3.88 12.40
CA GLY A 99 9.20 -4.58 12.09
C GLY A 99 7.95 -3.81 12.50
N TYR A 100 6.80 -4.19 11.97
CA TYR A 100 5.53 -3.59 12.37
C TYR A 100 4.33 -4.49 12.07
N GLU A 101 3.25 -4.26 12.80
CA GLU A 101 1.94 -4.84 12.53
C GLU A 101 0.87 -3.75 12.69
N GLY A 102 0.11 -3.51 11.62
CA GLY A 102 -0.92 -2.48 11.59
C GLY A 102 -2.32 -3.01 11.32
N GLN A 103 -3.31 -2.20 11.66
CA GLN A 103 -4.72 -2.41 11.31
C GLN A 103 -5.34 -1.09 10.87
N ILE A 104 -6.03 -1.09 9.74
CA ILE A 104 -6.88 0.04 9.33
C ILE A 104 -8.33 -0.30 9.68
N ARG A 105 -8.98 0.60 10.43
CA ARG A 105 -10.41 0.55 10.71
C ARG A 105 -11.14 1.57 9.85
N ASN A 106 -12.34 1.21 9.41
CA ASN A 106 -13.22 2.03 8.58
C ASN A 106 -12.61 2.35 7.20
N PHE A 107 -11.82 1.42 6.64
CA PHE A 107 -11.16 1.64 5.37
C PHE A 107 -12.19 1.68 4.25
N GLY A 108 -13.07 0.67 4.20
CA GLY A 108 -14.21 0.62 3.29
C GLY A 108 -15.13 1.84 3.46
N LEU A 109 -15.52 2.18 4.69
CA LEU A 109 -16.35 3.37 4.93
C LEU A 109 -15.79 4.65 4.31
N THR A 110 -14.45 4.81 4.35
CA THR A 110 -13.78 6.02 3.86
C THR A 110 -13.54 5.99 2.36
N PHE A 111 -13.17 4.85 1.78
CA PHE A 111 -12.65 4.75 0.41
C PHE A 111 -13.56 3.98 -0.57
N ASP A 112 -14.50 3.17 -0.07
CA ASP A 112 -15.40 2.45 -0.96
C ASP A 112 -16.25 3.45 -1.76
N PRO A 113 -16.26 3.34 -3.10
CA PRO A 113 -17.17 4.12 -3.90
C PRO A 113 -18.62 3.75 -3.59
N SER A 114 -19.45 4.77 -3.56
CA SER A 114 -20.86 4.68 -3.26
C SER A 114 -21.72 4.46 -4.51
N THR A 115 -21.17 4.70 -5.69
CA THR A 115 -21.88 4.61 -6.98
C THR A 115 -21.10 3.81 -8.02
N ASP A 116 -21.80 3.30 -9.04
CA ASP A 116 -21.18 2.58 -10.15
C ASP A 116 -20.27 3.48 -11.00
N VAL A 117 -20.59 4.78 -11.11
CA VAL A 117 -19.75 5.75 -11.82
C VAL A 117 -18.40 5.91 -11.13
N GLU A 118 -18.37 6.00 -9.80
CA GLU A 118 -17.12 6.05 -9.03
C GLU A 118 -16.32 4.74 -9.14
N ARG A 119 -17.01 3.59 -9.18
CA ARG A 119 -16.39 2.28 -9.41
C ARG A 119 -15.72 2.22 -10.78
N GLN A 120 -16.42 2.64 -11.83
CA GLN A 120 -15.89 2.73 -13.19
C GLN A 120 -14.70 3.68 -13.25
N GLY A 121 -14.77 4.84 -12.61
CA GLY A 121 -13.65 5.78 -12.51
C GLY A 121 -12.40 5.18 -11.85
N THR A 122 -12.59 4.32 -10.84
CA THR A 122 -11.47 3.60 -10.20
C THR A 122 -10.85 2.57 -11.16
N ILE A 123 -11.67 1.82 -11.89
CA ILE A 123 -11.22 0.84 -12.88
C ILE A 123 -10.44 1.53 -14.01
N TYR A 124 -10.98 2.62 -14.53
CA TYR A 124 -10.31 3.44 -15.54
C TYR A 124 -8.93 3.93 -15.05
N LEU A 125 -8.84 4.41 -13.80
CA LEU A 125 -7.55 4.82 -13.20
C LEU A 125 -6.54 3.67 -13.18
N ILE A 126 -6.95 2.48 -12.73
CA ILE A 126 -6.07 1.30 -12.71
C ILE A 126 -5.57 1.00 -14.13
N CYS A 127 -6.47 0.95 -15.10
CA CYS A 127 -6.14 0.57 -16.46
C CYS A 127 -5.25 1.59 -17.17
N ASN A 128 -5.50 2.88 -16.98
CA ASN A 128 -4.68 3.94 -17.54
C ASN A 128 -3.25 3.94 -16.94
N VAL A 129 -3.12 3.82 -15.62
CA VAL A 129 -1.80 3.72 -14.97
C VAL A 129 -1.08 2.45 -15.42
N THR A 130 -1.78 1.31 -15.49
CA THR A 130 -1.20 0.05 -15.96
C THR A 130 -0.68 0.19 -17.39
N GLN A 131 -1.47 0.74 -18.30
CA GLN A 131 -1.06 0.91 -19.70
C GLN A 131 0.12 1.89 -19.86
N THR A 132 0.18 2.92 -19.01
CA THR A 132 1.23 3.95 -19.07
C THR A 132 2.58 3.43 -18.59
N PHE A 133 2.61 2.65 -17.52
CA PHE A 133 3.84 2.31 -16.82
C PHE A 133 4.24 0.82 -16.91
N CYS A 134 3.30 -0.06 -17.27
CA CYS A 134 3.53 -1.49 -17.39
C CYS A 134 3.63 -1.89 -18.87
N PHE A 135 4.83 -1.77 -19.44
CA PHE A 135 5.13 -2.10 -20.83
C PHE A 135 6.28 -3.12 -20.95
N GLY A 136 6.48 -3.66 -22.15
CA GLY A 136 7.49 -4.69 -22.40
C GLY A 136 7.24 -5.94 -21.55
N THR A 137 8.25 -6.39 -20.81
CA THR A 137 8.13 -7.57 -19.93
C THR A 137 7.21 -7.35 -18.73
N LEU A 138 6.83 -6.10 -18.44
CA LEU A 138 5.91 -5.75 -17.35
C LEU A 138 4.46 -5.61 -17.83
N GLN A 139 4.20 -5.74 -19.13
CA GLN A 139 2.86 -5.60 -19.69
C GLN A 139 1.86 -6.57 -19.06
N GLN A 140 0.70 -6.05 -18.66
CA GLN A 140 -0.36 -6.84 -18.01
C GLN A 140 -1.60 -7.01 -18.89
N TYR A 141 -1.87 -6.02 -19.73
CA TYR A 141 -2.99 -5.97 -20.66
C TYR A 141 -2.50 -5.45 -22.01
N SER A 142 -3.17 -5.84 -23.09
CA SER A 142 -2.88 -5.36 -24.44
C SER A 142 -3.36 -3.92 -24.66
N SER A 143 -4.39 -3.48 -23.94
CA SER A 143 -4.97 -2.14 -24.03
C SER A 143 -5.72 -1.74 -22.75
N VAL A 144 -6.07 -0.45 -22.65
CA VAL A 144 -6.95 0.08 -21.59
C VAL A 144 -8.31 -0.60 -21.65
N ASP A 145 -8.91 -0.71 -22.84
CA ASP A 145 -10.24 -1.32 -23.03
C ASP A 145 -10.27 -2.78 -22.56
N GLU A 146 -9.25 -3.58 -22.88
CA GLU A 146 -9.15 -4.97 -22.41
C GLU A 146 -9.06 -5.03 -20.88
N CYS A 147 -8.26 -4.15 -20.28
CA CYS A 147 -8.14 -4.06 -18.83
C CYS A 147 -9.48 -3.73 -18.18
N GLU A 148 -10.20 -2.73 -18.69
CA GLU A 148 -11.50 -2.32 -18.13
C GLU A 148 -12.51 -3.45 -18.24
N GLN A 149 -12.62 -4.08 -19.42
CA GLN A 149 -13.50 -5.23 -19.61
C GLN A 149 -13.18 -6.34 -18.61
N TYR A 150 -11.92 -6.76 -18.51
CA TYR A 150 -11.51 -7.81 -17.58
C TYR A 150 -11.84 -7.46 -16.12
N LEU A 151 -11.54 -6.24 -15.67
CA LEU A 151 -11.81 -5.82 -14.29
C LEU A 151 -13.31 -5.69 -14.01
N MET A 152 -14.12 -5.32 -15.00
CA MET A 152 -15.58 -5.25 -14.85
C MET A 152 -16.25 -6.62 -14.86
N THR A 153 -15.72 -7.60 -15.59
CA THR A 153 -16.38 -8.89 -15.80
C THR A 153 -15.83 -10.04 -14.96
N ASN A 154 -14.53 -10.04 -14.65
CA ASN A 154 -13.85 -11.18 -14.04
C ASN A 154 -13.39 -10.93 -12.61
N VAL A 155 -13.37 -9.68 -12.17
CA VAL A 155 -12.87 -9.30 -10.85
C VAL A 155 -13.99 -8.63 -10.08
N SER A 156 -14.29 -9.14 -8.89
CA SER A 156 -15.26 -8.45 -8.02
C SER A 156 -14.69 -7.10 -7.57
N TYR A 157 -15.55 -6.08 -7.44
CA TYR A 157 -15.06 -4.77 -7.00
C TYR A 157 -14.45 -4.85 -5.58
N GLY A 158 -15.14 -5.56 -4.69
CA GLY A 158 -14.71 -5.74 -3.31
C GLY A 158 -14.94 -4.52 -2.44
N SER A 159 -14.15 -4.42 -1.37
CA SER A 159 -14.15 -3.30 -0.42
C SER A 159 -12.72 -3.09 0.06
N TYR A 160 -12.36 -1.84 0.37
CA TYR A 160 -11.08 -1.49 0.97
C TYR A 160 -10.89 -2.13 2.35
N ASP A 161 -11.94 -2.52 3.08
CA ASP A 161 -11.80 -3.33 4.31
C ASP A 161 -11.26 -4.75 4.03
N ARG A 162 -11.23 -5.15 2.75
CA ARG A 162 -10.62 -6.37 2.21
C ARG A 162 -9.72 -6.03 1.00
N GLY A 163 -8.98 -4.92 1.08
CA GLY A 163 -8.06 -4.43 0.06
C GLY A 163 -6.79 -5.27 -0.13
N ASP A 164 -6.71 -6.45 0.47
CA ASP A 164 -5.63 -7.44 0.29
C ASP A 164 -6.10 -8.71 -0.47
N GLN A 165 -7.32 -8.68 -1.00
CA GLN A 165 -7.93 -9.81 -1.72
C GLN A 165 -7.82 -9.68 -3.24
N GLY A 166 -8.28 -10.70 -3.96
CA GLY A 166 -8.39 -10.68 -5.42
C GLY A 166 -9.56 -9.84 -5.92
N ASN A 167 -9.55 -8.55 -5.61
CA ASN A 167 -10.61 -7.60 -5.98
C ASN A 167 -10.05 -6.28 -6.54
N VAL A 168 -10.93 -5.44 -7.10
CA VAL A 168 -10.56 -4.15 -7.67
C VAL A 168 -9.99 -3.19 -6.62
N ALA A 169 -10.51 -3.22 -5.39
CA ALA A 169 -10.01 -2.39 -4.29
C ALA A 169 -8.52 -2.67 -3.94
N CYS A 170 -8.07 -3.92 -3.99
CA CYS A 170 -6.65 -4.24 -3.84
C CYS A 170 -5.82 -3.69 -5.01
N ARG A 171 -6.34 -3.84 -6.23
CA ARG A 171 -5.67 -3.40 -7.45
C ARG A 171 -5.54 -1.88 -7.51
N SER A 172 -6.53 -1.13 -7.02
CA SER A 172 -6.44 0.33 -6.94
C SER A 172 -5.34 0.78 -5.98
N ILE A 173 -5.19 0.11 -4.82
CA ILE A 173 -4.09 0.37 -3.88
C ILE A 173 -2.75 0.18 -4.60
N HIS A 174 -2.57 -0.94 -5.31
CA HIS A 174 -1.32 -1.20 -6.03
C HIS A 174 -1.09 -0.30 -7.24
N ALA A 175 -2.15 0.17 -7.91
CA ALA A 175 -2.02 1.11 -9.02
C ALA A 175 -1.36 2.43 -8.59
N TYR A 176 -1.61 2.92 -7.37
CA TYR A 176 -0.93 4.12 -6.86
C TYR A 176 0.59 3.97 -6.73
N PHE A 177 1.10 2.74 -6.60
CA PHE A 177 2.53 2.47 -6.45
C PHE A 177 3.21 2.07 -7.76
N VAL A 178 2.45 1.76 -8.81
CA VAL A 178 3.00 1.43 -10.13
C VAL A 178 3.98 2.49 -10.65
N PRO A 179 3.69 3.81 -10.59
CA PRO A 179 4.65 4.83 -11.07
C PRO A 179 5.96 4.89 -10.27
N LEU A 180 5.98 4.40 -9.04
CA LEU A 180 7.15 4.42 -8.17
C LEU A 180 8.05 3.21 -8.41
N PHE A 181 7.44 2.02 -8.54
CA PHE A 181 8.21 0.78 -8.71
C PHE A 181 7.46 -0.22 -9.61
N PRO A 182 7.42 0.03 -10.93
CA PRO A 182 6.64 -0.77 -11.88
C PRO A 182 7.00 -2.27 -11.83
N SER A 183 8.29 -2.59 -11.65
CA SER A 183 8.78 -3.98 -11.63
C SER A 183 8.22 -4.82 -10.49
N VAL A 184 7.68 -4.20 -9.44
CA VAL A 184 7.01 -4.89 -8.33
C VAL A 184 5.50 -4.83 -8.50
N HIS A 185 4.94 -3.66 -8.79
CA HIS A 185 3.49 -3.45 -8.71
C HIS A 185 2.71 -3.79 -9.98
N CYS A 186 3.35 -3.84 -11.15
CA CYS A 186 2.65 -4.17 -12.39
C CYS A 186 1.96 -5.54 -12.31
N SER A 187 2.64 -6.57 -11.80
CA SER A 187 2.02 -7.90 -11.68
C SER A 187 0.81 -7.91 -10.73
N HIS A 188 0.78 -7.01 -9.74
CA HIS A 188 -0.29 -6.94 -8.74
C HIS A 188 -1.59 -6.34 -9.32
N VAL A 189 -1.48 -5.45 -10.30
CA VAL A 189 -2.64 -4.83 -10.97
C VAL A 189 -3.16 -5.65 -12.15
N GLY A 190 -2.39 -6.60 -12.67
CA GLY A 190 -2.75 -7.46 -13.82
C GLY A 190 -3.55 -8.72 -13.49
N PRO A 191 -4.01 -9.50 -14.49
CA PRO A 191 -5.02 -10.57 -14.32
C PRO A 191 -4.76 -11.56 -13.17
N THR A 192 -3.51 -11.96 -12.96
CA THR A 192 -3.13 -12.92 -11.91
C THR A 192 -3.15 -12.33 -10.50
N GLY A 193 -3.13 -11.00 -10.37
CA GLY A 193 -2.98 -10.28 -9.10
C GLY A 193 -1.58 -10.39 -8.48
N GLY A 194 -0.63 -11.01 -9.19
CA GLY A 194 0.79 -11.07 -8.82
C GLY A 194 1.06 -11.66 -7.44
N GLY A 195 0.16 -12.48 -6.91
CA GLY A 195 0.23 -13.00 -5.55
C GLY A 195 -0.10 -11.99 -4.45
N ALA A 196 -0.17 -10.69 -4.73
CA ALA A 196 -0.62 -9.68 -3.78
C ALA A 196 -2.16 -9.62 -3.76
N CYS A 197 -2.78 -9.29 -4.89
CA CYS A 197 -4.23 -9.22 -5.05
C CYS A 197 -4.82 -10.58 -5.44
N THR A 198 -4.76 -11.53 -4.53
CA THR A 198 -5.38 -12.85 -4.68
C THR A 198 -6.20 -13.17 -3.45
N ASN A 199 -7.21 -14.04 -3.59
CA ASN A 199 -8.04 -14.44 -2.45
C ASN A 199 -7.18 -15.15 -1.38
N LYS A 200 -7.23 -14.63 -0.15
CA LYS A 200 -6.47 -15.15 1.00
C LYS A 200 -7.39 -15.95 1.90
N THR A 201 -6.91 -17.11 2.36
CA THR A 201 -7.61 -17.94 3.35
C THR A 201 -7.37 -17.41 4.76
N ILE A 202 -8.12 -17.94 5.73
CA ILE A 202 -7.87 -17.62 7.14
C ILE A 202 -6.45 -17.99 7.58
N ASP A 203 -5.94 -19.14 7.11
CA ASP A 203 -4.60 -19.64 7.45
C ASP A 203 -3.49 -18.71 6.99
N PHE A 204 -3.70 -18.01 5.86
CA PHE A 204 -2.77 -16.97 5.42
C PHE A 204 -2.54 -15.99 6.57
N TYR A 205 -3.59 -15.50 7.24
CA TYR A 205 -3.43 -14.52 8.32
C TYR A 205 -2.76 -15.08 9.59
N TYR A 206 -2.84 -16.37 9.84
CA TYR A 206 -2.15 -16.97 10.99
C TYR A 206 -0.67 -17.27 10.71
N ASN A 207 -0.32 -17.54 9.45
CA ASN A 207 1.04 -17.95 9.05
C ASN A 207 1.90 -16.78 8.54
N GLN A 208 1.71 -15.58 9.10
CA GLN A 208 2.44 -14.39 8.67
C GLN A 208 3.84 -14.27 9.29
N PRO A 209 4.76 -13.51 8.65
CA PRO A 209 6.11 -13.30 9.18
C PRO A 209 6.09 -12.78 10.61
N ASN A 210 6.97 -13.32 11.45
CA ASN A 210 7.16 -12.83 12.82
C ASN A 210 7.80 -11.44 12.80
N PHE A 211 6.97 -10.38 12.86
CA PHE A 211 7.44 -8.99 12.85
C PHE A 211 8.29 -8.63 14.07
N LEU A 212 8.20 -9.39 15.18
CA LEU A 212 9.05 -9.23 16.36
C LEU A 212 10.41 -9.94 16.21
N GLY A 213 10.58 -10.78 15.19
CA GLY A 213 11.78 -11.59 15.01
C GLY A 213 13.06 -10.78 14.91
N CYS A 214 13.00 -9.53 14.44
CA CYS A 214 14.15 -8.63 14.39
C CYS A 214 14.52 -8.03 15.75
N ALA A 215 13.53 -7.76 16.62
CA ALA A 215 13.74 -7.19 17.95
C ALA A 215 14.36 -8.21 18.91
N CYS A 216 14.10 -9.50 18.70
CA CYS A 216 14.62 -10.59 19.54
C CYS A 216 15.97 -11.15 19.08
N LYS A 217 16.43 -10.80 17.87
CA LYS A 217 17.76 -11.20 17.37
C LYS A 217 18.82 -10.32 18.01
N GLN A 218 19.53 -10.84 19.01
CA GLN A 218 20.69 -10.20 19.63
C GLN A 218 21.81 -10.04 18.60
#